data_AF-A0A653Q906-F1
#
_entry.id   AF-A0A653Q906-F1
#
_cell.length_a   1.000
_cell.length_b   1.000
_cell.length_c   1.000
_cell.angle_alpha   90.00
_cell.angle_beta   90.00
_cell.angle_gamma   90.00
#
_symmetry.space_group_name_H-M   'P 1'
#
loop_
_entity.id
_entity.type
_entity.pdbx_description
1 polymer ?
#
loop_
_entity_poly.entity_id
_entity_poly.type
_entity_poly.pdbx_seq_one_letter_code
_entity_poly.pdbx_strand_id
1 'polypeptide(L)'
;MKYLPLLALLAFANAGAATLPQSGRLTLDVKIDGTGLTRGNKGKATFKTAETVHLAFTVHPVAGLEAINRLDEAGTQQAIQQVSAPAQARMPSEADAQRMAAQMQKEAAACGSNVACLQRVGEKASRMTAAWTGAPAMPQPQEGRYLNFSGMELERCNMEYTARIDDSVDGSIDDVQGPVPYTEQKSADYKGGAREVPFLCMSMVTLDTKTDSLWVLTQFPSPMGQVTRLQGRDRRTSSPSDGIALQKDAMAWVFDQLRGKVQRSGSRKTTLRVPTTLMGQQGEQTFEVDMRWKFETK
;
A
#
# COMPACT_ATOMS: atom_id res chain seq x y z
N MET A 1 -14.69 36.56 -65.35
CA MET A 1 -13.90 36.47 -64.11
C MET A 1 -14.87 36.59 -62.94
N LYS A 2 -15.19 35.49 -62.26
CA LYS A 2 -16.10 35.44 -61.10
C LYS A 2 -15.28 34.97 -59.91
N TYR A 3 -15.16 35.81 -58.90
CA TYR A 3 -14.51 35.51 -57.62
C TYR A 3 -15.43 34.61 -56.78
N LEU A 4 -14.96 33.43 -56.40
CA LEU A 4 -15.57 32.59 -55.37
C LEU A 4 -15.03 33.04 -53.99
N PRO A 5 -15.88 33.31 -52.99
CA PRO A 5 -15.42 33.56 -51.63
C PRO A 5 -15.11 32.22 -50.94
N LEU A 6 -13.88 32.08 -50.44
CA LEU A 6 -13.45 31.03 -49.53
C LEU A 6 -14.13 31.27 -48.17
N LEU A 7 -15.16 30.49 -47.86
CA LEU A 7 -15.74 30.43 -46.51
C LEU A 7 -14.87 29.51 -45.65
N ALA A 8 -13.99 30.12 -44.85
CA ALA A 8 -13.23 29.43 -43.82
C ALA A 8 -14.18 29.03 -42.67
N LEU A 9 -14.55 27.74 -42.61
CA LEU A 9 -15.17 27.16 -41.42
C LEU A 9 -14.13 27.17 -40.29
N LEU A 10 -14.30 28.11 -39.36
CA LEU A 10 -13.70 28.04 -38.02
C LEU A 10 -14.37 26.89 -37.27
N ALA A 11 -13.77 25.71 -37.34
CA ALA A 11 -14.07 24.61 -36.42
C ALA A 11 -13.60 25.05 -35.02
N PHE A 12 -14.53 25.56 -34.22
CA PHE A 12 -14.32 25.71 -32.78
C PHE A 12 -14.10 24.31 -32.22
N ALA A 13 -12.84 23.94 -32.00
CA ALA A 13 -12.48 22.78 -31.22
C ALA A 13 -13.06 22.99 -29.81
N ASN A 14 -14.20 22.36 -29.55
CA ASN A 14 -14.69 22.19 -28.19
C ASN A 14 -13.58 21.46 -27.44
N ALA A 15 -12.81 22.21 -26.64
CA ALA A 15 -12.00 21.65 -25.58
C ALA A 15 -12.97 21.02 -24.58
N GLY A 16 -13.36 19.78 -24.86
CA GLY A 16 -14.23 19.01 -23.98
C GLY A 16 -13.56 18.95 -22.62
N ALA A 17 -14.24 19.47 -21.60
CA ALA A 17 -13.80 19.30 -20.23
C ALA A 17 -13.62 17.78 -20.00
N ALA A 18 -12.38 17.36 -19.78
CA ALA A 18 -12.07 15.96 -19.55
C ALA A 18 -12.87 15.49 -18.33
N THR A 19 -13.86 14.64 -18.56
CA THR A 19 -14.69 14.11 -17.48
C THR A 19 -13.80 13.21 -16.64
N LEU A 20 -13.67 13.52 -15.34
CA LEU A 20 -12.90 12.70 -14.42
C LEU A 20 -13.53 11.31 -14.33
N PRO A 21 -12.73 10.23 -14.31
CA PRO A 21 -13.25 8.88 -14.21
C PRO A 21 -13.98 8.71 -12.88
N GLN A 22 -15.11 8.01 -12.95
CA GLN A 22 -16.02 7.76 -11.82
C GLN A 22 -15.63 6.49 -11.06
N SER A 23 -14.85 5.61 -11.67
CA SER A 23 -14.32 4.40 -11.02
C SER A 23 -13.03 3.92 -11.68
N GLY A 24 -12.30 3.07 -10.98
CA GLY A 24 -11.15 2.33 -11.48
C GLY A 24 -11.22 0.86 -11.09
N ARG A 25 -10.80 -0.05 -11.97
CA ARG A 25 -10.67 -1.47 -11.68
C ARG A 25 -9.21 -1.88 -11.74
N LEU A 26 -8.65 -2.32 -10.62
CA LEU A 26 -7.34 -2.96 -10.56
C LEU A 26 -7.52 -4.46 -10.75
N THR A 27 -6.69 -5.07 -11.59
CA THR A 27 -6.52 -6.52 -11.73
C THR A 27 -5.04 -6.84 -11.52
N LEU A 28 -4.75 -7.90 -10.76
CA LEU A 28 -3.43 -8.36 -10.40
C LEU A 28 -3.39 -9.89 -10.42
N ASP A 29 -2.54 -10.43 -11.28
CA ASP A 29 -2.25 -11.85 -11.39
C ASP A 29 -0.82 -12.09 -10.89
N VAL A 30 -0.64 -13.08 -10.04
CA VAL A 30 0.66 -13.47 -9.48
C VAL A 30 0.82 -14.97 -9.65
N LYS A 31 1.97 -15.41 -10.17
CA LYS A 31 2.40 -16.80 -10.20
C LYS A 31 3.73 -16.94 -9.50
N ILE A 32 3.84 -17.93 -8.61
CA ILE A 32 5.04 -18.24 -7.86
C ILE A 32 5.33 -19.72 -8.06
N ASP A 33 6.45 -20.03 -8.70
CA ASP A 33 6.98 -21.39 -8.79
C ASP A 33 8.30 -21.44 -8.01
N GLY A 34 8.54 -22.48 -7.23
CA GLY A 34 9.74 -22.54 -6.42
C GLY A 34 10.24 -23.93 -6.15
N THR A 35 11.54 -24.01 -5.88
CA THR A 35 12.18 -25.22 -5.37
C THR A 35 13.23 -24.85 -4.33
N GLY A 36 13.55 -25.78 -3.44
CA GLY A 36 14.60 -25.54 -2.46
C GLY A 36 15.08 -26.79 -1.76
N LEU A 37 16.07 -26.59 -0.91
CA LEU A 37 16.68 -27.66 -0.13
C LEU A 37 17.16 -27.13 1.22
N THR A 38 16.88 -27.86 2.29
CA THR A 38 17.58 -27.75 3.57
C THR A 38 18.53 -28.91 3.75
N ARG A 39 19.65 -28.65 4.45
CA ARG A 39 20.60 -29.68 4.88
C ARG A 39 20.94 -29.46 6.36
N GLY A 40 20.80 -30.52 7.13
CA GLY A 40 21.32 -30.64 8.48
C GLY A 40 22.52 -31.58 8.53
N ASN A 41 22.85 -32.05 9.73
CA ASN A 41 23.94 -32.99 9.93
C ASN A 41 23.55 -34.40 9.46
N LYS A 42 22.29 -34.81 9.65
CA LYS A 42 21.80 -36.16 9.29
C LYS A 42 20.55 -36.14 8.42
N GLY A 43 19.92 -34.98 8.23
CA GLY A 43 18.67 -34.81 7.53
C GLY A 43 18.76 -33.82 6.38
N LYS A 44 17.80 -33.93 5.48
CA LYS A 44 17.65 -33.07 4.31
C LYS A 44 16.17 -32.98 3.96
N ALA A 45 15.69 -31.84 3.52
CA ALA A 45 14.34 -31.73 2.98
C ALA A 45 14.35 -30.92 1.69
N THR A 46 13.56 -31.36 0.71
CA THR A 46 13.33 -30.66 -0.55
C THR A 46 12.00 -29.93 -0.49
N PHE A 47 11.94 -28.77 -1.12
CA PHE A 47 10.77 -27.91 -1.19
C PHE A 47 10.33 -27.81 -2.65
N LYS A 48 9.02 -27.84 -2.87
CA LYS A 48 8.39 -27.42 -4.12
C LYS A 48 7.24 -26.49 -3.80
N THR A 49 7.15 -25.41 -4.54
CA THR A 49 6.12 -24.38 -4.38
C THR A 49 5.45 -24.14 -5.72
N ALA A 50 4.13 -24.08 -5.72
CA ALA A 50 3.34 -23.68 -6.87
C ALA A 50 2.10 -22.91 -6.39
N GLU A 51 2.16 -21.59 -6.47
CA GLU A 51 1.07 -20.69 -6.08
C GLU A 51 0.62 -19.85 -7.28
N THR A 52 -0.69 -19.72 -7.47
CA THR A 52 -1.26 -18.73 -8.39
C THR A 52 -2.33 -17.94 -7.69
N VAL A 53 -2.27 -16.62 -7.80
CA VAL A 53 -3.24 -15.71 -7.18
C VAL A 53 -3.76 -14.74 -8.21
N HIS A 54 -5.07 -14.60 -8.27
CA HIS A 54 -5.78 -13.58 -9.03
C HIS A 54 -6.57 -12.71 -8.07
N LEU A 55 -6.45 -11.41 -8.24
CA LEU A 55 -7.12 -10.41 -7.44
C LEU A 55 -7.59 -9.29 -8.35
N ALA A 56 -8.87 -8.95 -8.26
CA ALA A 56 -9.41 -7.76 -8.90
C ALA A 56 -10.38 -7.05 -7.98
N PHE A 57 -10.36 -5.72 -7.99
CA PHE A 57 -11.30 -4.91 -7.23
C PHE A 57 -11.53 -3.56 -7.90
N THR A 58 -12.67 -2.96 -7.59
CA THR A 58 -13.11 -1.65 -8.05
C THR A 58 -12.89 -0.63 -6.95
N VAL A 59 -12.33 0.51 -7.31
CA VAL A 59 -12.08 1.66 -6.46
C VAL A 59 -12.80 2.88 -7.02
N HIS A 60 -13.16 3.81 -6.15
CA HIS A 60 -13.89 5.02 -6.51
C HIS A 60 -13.06 6.25 -6.12
N PRO A 61 -13.10 7.34 -6.90
CA PRO A 61 -12.37 8.55 -6.58
C PRO A 61 -12.85 9.11 -5.24
N VAL A 62 -11.92 9.40 -4.33
CA VAL A 62 -12.22 9.95 -3.00
C VAL A 62 -12.62 11.43 -3.10
N ALA A 63 -12.00 12.15 -4.03
CA ALA A 63 -12.19 13.56 -4.29
C ALA A 63 -11.84 13.88 -5.75
N GLY A 64 -11.83 15.16 -6.10
CA GLY A 64 -11.27 15.63 -7.36
C GLY A 64 -9.76 15.45 -7.46
N LEU A 65 -9.16 16.08 -8.46
CA LEU A 65 -7.71 16.06 -8.63
C LEU A 65 -6.99 16.73 -7.46
N GLU A 66 -5.99 16.05 -6.92
CA GLU A 66 -5.15 16.52 -5.82
C GLU A 66 -3.74 16.87 -6.31
N ALA A 67 -3.11 17.85 -5.65
CA ALA A 67 -1.74 18.25 -5.93
C ALA A 67 -0.71 17.23 -5.40
N ILE A 68 -1.09 16.42 -4.41
CA ILE A 68 -0.20 15.51 -3.67
C ILE A 68 -0.66 14.07 -3.89
N ASN A 69 0.30 13.17 -4.09
CA ASN A 69 0.07 11.75 -4.07
C ASN A 69 0.16 11.22 -2.64
N ARG A 70 -0.95 10.75 -2.08
CA ARG A 70 -1.02 10.25 -0.70
C ARG A 70 -0.23 8.96 -0.44
N LEU A 71 0.13 8.22 -1.49
CA LEU A 71 0.88 6.97 -1.42
C LEU A 71 2.37 7.15 -1.70
N ASP A 72 2.79 8.33 -2.17
CA ASP A 72 4.20 8.67 -2.31
C ASP A 72 4.67 9.34 -1.01
N GLU A 73 5.16 8.54 -0.07
CA GLU A 73 5.65 9.04 1.22
C GLU A 73 6.76 10.08 1.04
N ALA A 74 7.70 9.83 0.12
CA ALA A 74 8.81 10.73 -0.15
C ALA A 74 8.31 12.06 -0.75
N GLY A 75 7.44 11.99 -1.76
CA GLY A 75 6.82 13.17 -2.36
C GLY A 75 5.94 13.93 -1.38
N THR A 76 5.21 13.23 -0.50
CA THR A 76 4.39 13.84 0.55
C THR A 76 5.25 14.55 1.58
N GLN A 77 6.34 13.95 2.05
CA GLN A 77 7.27 14.60 2.98
C GLN A 77 7.90 15.84 2.35
N GLN A 78 8.30 15.78 1.08
CA GLN A 78 8.82 16.93 0.35
C GLN A 78 7.77 18.04 0.21
N ALA A 79 6.53 17.70 -0.13
CA ALA A 79 5.43 18.66 -0.23
C ALA A 79 5.14 19.31 1.14
N ILE A 80 5.10 18.52 2.22
CA ILE A 80 4.94 19.03 3.59
C ILE A 80 6.09 19.97 3.93
N GLN A 81 7.35 19.58 3.66
CA GLN A 81 8.52 20.42 3.90
C GLN A 81 8.47 21.73 3.12
N GLN A 82 8.02 21.72 1.86
CA GLN A 82 7.89 22.93 1.04
C GLN A 82 6.82 23.88 1.58
N VAL A 83 5.71 23.35 2.11
CA VAL A 83 4.64 24.16 2.73
C VAL A 83 5.06 24.62 4.13
N SER A 84 5.82 23.82 4.88
CA SER A 84 6.25 24.13 6.24
C SER A 84 7.49 25.01 6.30
N ALA A 85 8.37 25.00 5.31
CA ALA A 85 9.58 25.84 5.26
C ALA A 85 9.28 27.35 5.41
N PRO A 86 8.31 27.95 4.68
CA PRO A 86 7.95 29.35 4.89
C PRO A 86 7.20 29.60 6.21
N ALA A 87 6.57 28.58 6.80
CA ALA A 87 5.97 28.67 8.13
C ALA A 87 7.03 28.62 9.25
N GLN A 88 8.07 27.80 9.09
CA GLN A 88 9.22 27.74 10.00
C GLN A 88 10.07 29.02 9.92
N ALA A 89 10.20 29.62 8.73
CA ALA A 89 10.87 30.91 8.55
C ALA A 89 10.14 32.10 9.21
N ARG A 90 8.91 31.90 9.69
CA ARG A 90 8.10 32.89 10.44
C ARG A 90 8.06 32.61 11.94
N MET A 91 8.77 31.58 12.41
CA MET A 91 8.91 31.35 13.85
C MET A 91 9.62 32.55 14.48
N PRO A 92 9.17 33.02 15.65
CA PRO A 92 9.84 34.09 16.38
C PRO A 92 11.29 33.69 16.64
N SER A 93 12.19 34.67 16.66
CA SER A 93 13.53 34.41 17.17
C SER A 93 13.45 33.91 18.61
N GLU A 94 14.46 33.18 19.08
CA GLU A 94 14.50 32.71 20.47
C GLU A 94 14.35 33.89 21.46
N ALA A 95 14.93 35.05 21.12
CA ALA A 95 14.78 36.28 21.90
C ALA A 95 13.33 36.81 21.90
N ASP A 96 12.60 36.72 20.79
CA ASP A 96 11.18 37.10 20.73
C ASP A 96 10.29 36.16 21.53
N ALA A 97 10.57 34.85 21.44
CA ALA A 97 9.87 33.83 22.22
C ALA A 97 10.07 34.04 23.73
N GLN A 98 11.31 34.30 24.15
CA GLN A 98 11.65 34.59 25.55
C GLN A 98 11.00 35.89 26.05
N ARG A 99 11.03 36.96 25.24
CA ARG A 99 10.37 38.24 25.59
C ARG A 99 8.87 38.06 25.78
N MET A 100 8.21 37.29 24.92
CA MET A 100 6.80 37.00 25.07
C MET A 100 6.50 36.16 26.31
N ALA A 101 7.27 35.10 26.55
CA ALA A 101 7.09 34.25 27.72
C ALA A 101 7.21 35.07 29.03
N ALA A 102 8.23 35.93 29.11
CA ALA A 102 8.41 36.84 30.23
C ALA A 102 7.24 37.84 30.38
N GLN A 103 6.73 38.38 29.27
CA GLN A 103 5.56 39.27 29.29
C GLN A 103 4.31 38.54 29.80
N MET A 104 4.04 37.32 29.31
CA MET A 104 2.88 36.54 29.72
C MET A 104 2.96 36.12 31.19
N GLN A 105 4.15 35.76 31.67
CA GLN A 105 4.35 35.43 33.09
C GLN A 105 4.10 36.65 33.98
N LYS A 106 4.57 37.84 33.57
CA LYS A 106 4.33 39.09 34.28
C LYS A 106 2.84 39.46 34.32
N GLU A 107 2.13 39.33 33.20
CA GLU A 107 0.69 39.61 33.11
C GLU A 107 -0.14 38.60 33.92
N ALA A 108 0.22 37.31 33.89
CA ALA A 108 -0.42 36.28 34.69
C ALA A 108 -0.21 36.49 36.20
N ALA A 109 1.01 36.88 36.61
CA ALA A 109 1.30 37.20 38.01
C ALA A 109 0.47 38.40 38.52
N ALA A 110 0.25 39.41 37.66
CA ALA A 110 -0.59 40.56 38.00
C ALA A 110 -2.09 40.20 38.16
N CYS A 111 -2.55 39.12 37.54
CA CYS A 111 -3.92 38.63 37.66
C CYS A 111 -4.20 37.89 38.99
N GLY A 112 -3.17 37.44 39.72
CA GLY A 112 -3.34 36.65 40.95
C GLY A 112 -4.24 35.42 40.73
N SER A 113 -5.27 35.27 41.58
CA SER A 113 -6.26 34.19 41.49
C SER A 113 -7.52 34.54 40.68
N ASN A 114 -7.56 35.68 39.98
CA ASN A 114 -8.71 36.08 39.18
C ASN A 114 -8.76 35.30 37.85
N VAL A 115 -9.63 34.29 37.79
CA VAL A 115 -9.79 33.40 36.63
C VAL A 115 -10.16 34.16 35.34
N ALA A 116 -11.03 35.17 35.41
CA ALA A 116 -11.42 35.96 34.24
C ALA A 116 -10.28 36.87 33.72
N CYS A 117 -9.34 37.26 34.60
CA CYS A 117 -8.12 37.95 34.20
C CYS A 117 -7.15 36.99 33.51
N LEU A 118 -6.91 35.81 34.10
CA LEU A 118 -6.06 34.77 33.53
C LEU A 118 -6.55 34.30 32.16
N GLN A 119 -7.87 34.16 31.97
CA GLN A 119 -8.44 33.78 30.68
C GLN A 119 -8.15 34.82 29.59
N ARG A 120 -8.24 36.12 29.90
CA ARG A 120 -7.89 37.20 28.95
C ARG A 120 -6.40 37.22 28.59
N VAL A 121 -5.53 36.91 29.56
CA VAL A 121 -4.09 36.73 29.31
C VAL A 121 -3.85 35.52 28.40
N GLY A 122 -4.54 34.40 28.63
CA GLY A 122 -4.50 33.22 27.78
C GLY A 122 -4.94 33.50 26.34
N GLU A 123 -6.07 34.17 26.14
CA GLU A 123 -6.53 34.57 24.80
C GLU A 123 -5.57 35.53 24.11
N LYS A 124 -4.96 36.45 24.86
CA LYS A 124 -3.94 37.35 24.33
C LYS A 124 -2.69 36.58 23.89
N ALA A 125 -2.22 35.64 24.71
CA ALA A 125 -1.12 34.74 24.35
C ALA A 125 -1.45 33.95 23.08
N SER A 126 -2.63 33.33 23.01
CA SER A 126 -3.08 32.59 21.82
C SER A 126 -3.17 33.45 20.57
N ARG A 127 -3.64 34.70 20.66
CA ARG A 127 -3.67 35.62 19.52
C ARG A 127 -2.26 36.02 19.06
N MET A 128 -1.34 36.25 19.99
CA MET A 128 0.03 36.60 19.67
C MET A 128 0.79 35.42 19.06
N THR A 129 0.60 34.20 19.56
CA THR A 129 1.22 33.00 18.99
C THR A 129 0.60 32.58 17.67
N ALA A 130 -0.71 32.81 17.47
CA ALA A 130 -1.37 32.60 16.18
C ALA A 130 -0.81 33.48 15.05
N ALA A 131 -0.30 34.67 15.38
CA ALA A 131 0.38 35.53 14.41
C ALA A 131 1.76 35.00 13.97
N TRP A 132 2.36 34.12 14.78
CA TRP A 132 3.66 33.49 14.51
C TRP A 132 3.52 32.18 13.75
N THR A 133 2.50 31.40 14.09
CA THR A 133 2.03 30.31 13.25
C THR A 133 1.22 30.95 12.12
N GLY A 134 1.88 31.67 11.21
CA GLY A 134 1.20 32.19 10.03
C GLY A 134 0.37 31.07 9.44
N ALA A 135 -0.93 31.33 9.22
CA ALA A 135 -1.81 30.33 8.61
C ALA A 135 -1.02 29.74 7.44
N PRO A 136 -0.81 28.40 7.39
CA PRO A 136 -0.04 27.80 6.33
C PRO A 136 -0.60 28.41 5.05
N ALA A 137 0.27 29.07 4.28
CA ALA A 137 -0.17 29.69 3.04
C ALA A 137 -0.94 28.59 2.33
N MET A 138 -2.26 28.75 2.20
CA MET A 138 -3.11 27.72 1.60
C MET A 138 -2.39 27.41 0.30
N PRO A 139 -1.91 26.16 0.11
CA PRO A 139 -1.11 25.85 -1.05
C PRO A 139 -1.89 26.40 -2.23
N GLN A 140 -1.27 27.29 -3.00
CA GLN A 140 -1.93 27.83 -4.18
C GLN A 140 -2.50 26.63 -4.94
N PRO A 141 -3.73 26.73 -5.47
CA PRO A 141 -4.37 25.61 -6.13
C PRO A 141 -3.48 25.18 -7.30
N GLN A 142 -2.56 24.25 -7.04
CA GLN A 142 -1.83 23.55 -8.06
C GLN A 142 -2.92 22.78 -8.80
N GLU A 143 -2.97 22.95 -10.12
CA GLU A 143 -3.82 22.13 -10.97
C GLU A 143 -3.60 20.67 -10.57
N GLY A 144 -4.64 20.06 -9.98
CA GLY A 144 -4.50 18.75 -9.39
C GLY A 144 -3.98 17.77 -10.44
N ARG A 145 -3.03 16.93 -10.04
CA ARG A 145 -2.36 15.97 -10.91
C ARG A 145 -2.75 14.54 -10.59
N TYR A 146 -3.05 14.29 -9.32
CA TYR A 146 -3.26 12.95 -8.81
C TYR A 146 -4.74 12.72 -8.57
N LEU A 147 -5.26 11.61 -9.07
CA LEU A 147 -6.58 11.13 -8.72
C LEU A 147 -6.43 9.98 -7.73
N ASN A 148 -6.88 10.21 -6.49
CA ASN A 148 -6.83 9.19 -5.44
C ASN A 148 -8.14 8.40 -5.45
N PHE A 149 -8.01 7.08 -5.51
CA PHE A 149 -9.12 6.14 -5.45
C PHE A 149 -9.06 5.32 -4.17
N SER A 150 -10.23 4.97 -3.63
CA SER A 150 -10.39 4.10 -2.46
C SER A 150 -11.44 3.03 -2.74
N GLY A 151 -11.19 1.81 -2.26
CA GLY A 151 -12.17 0.72 -2.29
C GLY A 151 -13.16 0.73 -1.11
N MET A 152 -13.08 1.70 -0.19
CA MET A 152 -13.79 1.66 1.11
C MET A 152 -15.32 1.55 1.02
N GLU A 153 -15.90 1.82 -0.15
CA GLU A 153 -17.31 1.54 -0.43
C GLU A 153 -17.49 0.04 -0.71
N LEU A 154 -17.60 -0.76 0.36
CA LEU A 154 -17.67 -2.23 0.32
C LEU A 154 -18.72 -2.75 -0.68
N GLU A 155 -19.89 -2.09 -0.77
CA GLU A 155 -20.98 -2.46 -1.67
C GLU A 155 -20.66 -2.27 -3.15
N ARG A 156 -19.67 -1.42 -3.48
CA ARG A 156 -19.29 -1.06 -4.86
C ARG A 156 -17.89 -1.53 -5.25
N CYS A 157 -17.25 -2.31 -4.38
CA CYS A 157 -15.89 -2.79 -4.57
C CYS A 157 -15.77 -3.91 -5.61
N ASN A 158 -16.84 -4.66 -5.91
CA ASN A 158 -16.88 -5.70 -6.96
C ASN A 158 -15.60 -6.56 -7.01
N MET A 159 -15.29 -7.22 -5.89
CA MET A 159 -14.05 -7.98 -5.76
C MET A 159 -14.12 -9.35 -6.44
N GLU A 160 -12.97 -9.77 -6.95
CA GLU A 160 -12.67 -11.13 -7.39
C GLU A 160 -11.37 -11.55 -6.73
N TYR A 161 -11.37 -12.73 -6.12
CA TYR A 161 -10.17 -13.31 -5.53
C TYR A 161 -10.18 -14.81 -5.76
N THR A 162 -9.12 -15.33 -6.37
CA THR A 162 -8.88 -16.77 -6.44
C THR A 162 -7.43 -17.06 -6.13
N ALA A 163 -7.17 -18.11 -5.38
CA ALA A 163 -5.82 -18.56 -5.08
C ALA A 163 -5.73 -20.07 -5.16
N ARG A 164 -4.70 -20.57 -5.84
CA ARG A 164 -4.33 -21.98 -5.87
C ARG A 164 -2.98 -22.13 -5.21
N ILE A 165 -2.85 -23.09 -4.30
CA ILE A 165 -1.60 -23.44 -3.62
C ILE A 165 -1.40 -24.94 -3.78
N ASP A 166 -0.21 -25.35 -4.18
CA ASP A 166 0.27 -26.74 -4.17
C ASP A 166 1.75 -26.74 -3.75
N ASP A 167 1.95 -26.66 -2.44
CA ASP A 167 3.28 -26.67 -1.84
C ASP A 167 3.56 -28.04 -1.21
N SER A 168 4.80 -28.50 -1.35
CA SER A 168 5.25 -29.73 -0.72
C SER A 168 6.66 -29.62 -0.15
N VAL A 169 6.85 -30.30 0.97
CA VAL A 169 8.13 -30.55 1.60
C VAL A 169 8.28 -32.06 1.76
N ASP A 170 9.42 -32.60 1.33
CA ASP A 170 9.73 -34.03 1.46
C ASP A 170 11.19 -34.21 1.88
N GLY A 171 11.41 -34.98 2.94
CA GLY A 171 12.71 -35.54 3.28
C GLY A 171 12.77 -36.10 4.70
N SER A 172 13.79 -35.68 5.45
CA SER A 172 13.98 -36.07 6.83
C SER A 172 14.50 -34.92 7.68
N ILE A 173 14.05 -34.89 8.92
CA ILE A 173 14.45 -33.93 9.95
C ILE A 173 15.42 -34.60 10.92
N ASP A 174 16.34 -33.80 11.50
CA ASP A 174 17.27 -34.30 12.51
C ASP A 174 16.54 -34.44 13.85
N ASP A 175 16.40 -35.67 14.35
CA ASP A 175 15.90 -35.98 15.69
C ASP A 175 17.04 -36.56 16.56
N VAL A 176 16.90 -36.49 17.88
CA VAL A 176 17.85 -37.07 18.84
C VAL A 176 18.03 -38.57 18.65
N GLN A 177 17.00 -39.27 18.14
CA GLN A 177 17.06 -40.71 17.83
C GLN A 177 17.57 -41.04 16.42
N GLY A 178 17.89 -40.02 15.61
CA GLY A 178 18.28 -40.18 14.21
C GLY A 178 17.34 -39.43 13.25
N PRO A 179 17.59 -39.45 11.93
CA PRO A 179 16.74 -38.75 10.98
C PRO A 179 15.34 -39.38 10.93
N VAL A 180 14.30 -38.57 11.11
CA VAL A 180 12.90 -38.98 11.04
C VAL A 180 12.30 -38.50 9.71
N PRO A 181 11.64 -39.36 8.92
CA PRO A 181 10.96 -38.94 7.70
C PRO A 181 9.96 -37.82 7.97
N TYR A 182 9.98 -36.80 7.13
CA TYR A 182 9.11 -35.63 7.23
C TYR A 182 8.51 -35.31 5.87
N THR A 183 7.19 -35.18 5.83
CA THR A 183 6.49 -34.57 4.70
C THR A 183 5.50 -33.52 5.16
N GLU A 184 5.36 -32.46 4.39
CA GLU A 184 4.31 -31.47 4.55
C GLU A 184 3.72 -31.17 3.18
N GLN A 185 2.41 -31.14 3.06
CA GLN A 185 1.71 -30.72 1.86
C GLN A 185 0.71 -29.63 2.22
N LYS A 186 0.74 -28.51 1.50
CA LYS A 186 -0.25 -27.44 1.60
C LYS A 186 -1.00 -27.39 0.28
N SER A 187 -2.33 -27.39 0.36
CA SER A 187 -3.18 -27.31 -0.82
C SER A 187 -4.33 -26.35 -0.60
N ALA A 188 -4.59 -25.52 -1.60
CA ALA A 188 -5.76 -24.66 -1.66
C ALA A 188 -6.23 -24.54 -3.11
N ASP A 189 -7.54 -24.56 -3.30
CA ASP A 189 -8.22 -24.11 -4.52
C ASP A 189 -9.34 -23.19 -4.08
N TYR A 190 -8.95 -21.97 -3.73
CA TYR A 190 -9.77 -21.03 -2.99
C TYR A 190 -10.37 -19.98 -3.91
N LYS A 191 -11.68 -19.78 -3.79
CA LYS A 191 -12.39 -18.64 -4.37
C LYS A 191 -12.89 -17.77 -3.22
N GLY A 192 -12.37 -16.55 -3.13
CA GLY A 192 -12.76 -15.58 -2.11
C GLY A 192 -14.24 -15.24 -2.16
N GLY A 193 -14.77 -14.87 -1.00
CA GLY A 193 -16.16 -14.47 -0.82
C GLY A 193 -16.28 -13.24 0.07
N ALA A 194 -17.43 -13.13 0.75
CA ALA A 194 -17.77 -11.97 1.57
C ALA A 194 -16.75 -11.69 2.70
N ARG A 195 -16.03 -12.72 3.17
CA ARG A 195 -15.04 -12.60 4.24
C ARG A 195 -13.80 -11.82 3.80
N GLU A 196 -13.44 -11.86 2.53
CA GLU A 196 -12.24 -11.22 1.97
C GLU A 196 -12.50 -9.77 1.54
N VAL A 197 -13.78 -9.40 1.37
CA VAL A 197 -14.21 -8.05 0.93
C VAL A 197 -13.56 -6.96 1.79
N PRO A 198 -13.61 -7.00 3.14
CA PRO A 198 -13.01 -5.93 3.94
C PRO A 198 -11.50 -5.78 3.70
N PHE A 199 -10.79 -6.88 3.40
CA PHE A 199 -9.35 -6.82 3.17
C PHE A 199 -9.02 -6.18 1.82
N LEU A 200 -9.68 -6.63 0.76
CA LEU A 200 -9.39 -6.15 -0.60
C LEU A 200 -9.91 -4.73 -0.83
N CYS A 201 -11.03 -4.37 -0.21
CA CYS A 201 -11.66 -3.08 -0.39
C CYS A 201 -11.02 -1.97 0.46
N MET A 202 -10.10 -2.31 1.38
CA MET A 202 -9.22 -1.32 2.02
C MET A 202 -8.06 -0.86 1.13
N SER A 203 -8.06 -1.23 -0.16
CA SER A 203 -7.02 -0.83 -1.10
C SER A 203 -7.17 0.63 -1.54
N MET A 204 -6.02 1.26 -1.81
CA MET A 204 -5.91 2.61 -2.35
C MET A 204 -5.10 2.59 -3.64
N VAL A 205 -5.50 3.42 -4.59
CA VAL A 205 -4.78 3.62 -5.86
C VAL A 205 -4.65 5.10 -6.12
N THR A 206 -3.46 5.58 -6.44
CA THR A 206 -3.26 6.95 -6.93
C THR A 206 -2.87 6.91 -8.39
N LEU A 207 -3.62 7.62 -9.25
CA LEU A 207 -3.29 7.80 -10.67
C LEU A 207 -2.72 9.20 -10.90
N ASP A 208 -1.51 9.27 -11.46
CA ASP A 208 -0.96 10.49 -12.01
C ASP A 208 -1.49 10.71 -13.43
N THR A 209 -2.41 11.66 -13.59
CA THR A 209 -3.10 11.93 -14.86
C THR A 209 -2.18 12.53 -15.94
N LYS A 210 -0.98 13.00 -15.57
CA LYS A 210 -0.01 13.54 -16.54
C LYS A 210 0.91 12.45 -17.10
N THR A 211 1.29 11.47 -16.30
CA THR A 211 2.23 10.40 -16.71
C THR A 211 1.60 9.02 -16.83
N ASP A 212 0.28 8.94 -16.65
CA ASP A 212 -0.51 7.70 -16.69
C ASP A 212 0.08 6.58 -15.82
N SER A 213 0.66 7.00 -14.69
CA SER A 213 1.35 6.14 -13.74
C SER A 213 0.57 5.98 -12.45
N LEU A 214 0.80 4.88 -11.75
CA LEU A 214 0.08 4.46 -10.57
C LEU A 214 0.97 4.23 -9.37
N TRP A 215 0.35 4.38 -8.20
CA TRP A 215 0.80 3.83 -6.94
C TRP A 215 -0.35 3.01 -6.39
N VAL A 216 -0.06 1.83 -5.86
CA VAL A 216 -1.07 0.92 -5.34
C VAL A 216 -0.69 0.48 -3.94
N LEU A 217 -1.62 0.65 -3.01
CA LEU A 217 -1.56 0.04 -1.69
C LEU A 217 -2.69 -0.97 -1.57
N THR A 218 -2.35 -2.24 -1.42
CA THR A 218 -3.29 -3.34 -1.27
C THR A 218 -2.74 -4.40 -0.32
N GLN A 219 -3.57 -5.37 0.05
CA GLN A 219 -3.24 -6.50 0.90
C GLN A 219 -3.88 -7.77 0.33
N PHE A 220 -3.24 -8.92 0.56
CA PHE A 220 -3.77 -10.21 0.14
C PHE A 220 -4.28 -10.96 1.37
N PRO A 221 -5.56 -11.40 1.37
CA PRO A 221 -6.03 -12.31 2.40
C PRO A 221 -5.32 -13.66 2.27
N SER A 222 -5.20 -14.39 3.38
CA SER A 222 -4.74 -15.77 3.35
C SER A 222 -5.86 -16.66 2.77
N PRO A 223 -5.61 -17.42 1.70
CA PRO A 223 -6.60 -18.35 1.18
C PRO A 223 -6.88 -19.48 2.17
N MET A 224 -8.10 -20.00 2.16
CA MET A 224 -8.43 -21.18 2.95
C MET A 224 -7.99 -22.44 2.23
N GLY A 225 -7.48 -23.40 2.99
CA GLY A 225 -7.16 -24.71 2.47
C GLY A 225 -6.69 -25.66 3.56
N GLN A 226 -5.95 -26.69 3.16
CA GLN A 226 -5.52 -27.75 4.03
C GLN A 226 -4.01 -27.89 4.06
N VAL A 227 -3.47 -28.13 5.26
CA VAL A 227 -2.08 -28.53 5.49
C VAL A 227 -2.07 -29.93 6.09
N THR A 228 -1.38 -30.86 5.44
CA THR A 228 -1.13 -32.20 5.99
C THR A 228 0.36 -32.34 6.27
N ARG A 229 0.70 -32.71 7.51
CA ARG A 229 2.06 -32.96 7.97
C ARG A 229 2.18 -34.40 8.44
N LEU A 230 3.25 -35.08 8.02
CA LEU A 230 3.64 -36.40 8.49
C LEU A 230 5.05 -36.32 9.05
N GLN A 231 5.23 -36.73 10.31
CA GLN A 231 6.53 -36.83 10.96
C GLN A 231 6.68 -38.24 11.55
N GLY A 232 7.49 -39.07 10.89
CA GLY A 232 7.59 -40.50 11.21
C GLY A 232 6.24 -41.20 11.01
N ARG A 233 5.55 -41.54 12.10
CA ARG A 233 4.20 -42.14 12.09
C ARG A 233 3.10 -41.17 12.51
N ASP A 234 3.43 -39.99 13.02
CA ASP A 234 2.44 -38.99 13.44
C ASP A 234 1.95 -38.22 12.21
N ARG A 235 0.64 -38.29 11.94
CA ARG A 235 -0.02 -37.56 10.85
C ARG A 235 -0.97 -36.54 11.45
N ARG A 236 -0.79 -35.27 11.08
CA ARG A 236 -1.68 -34.17 11.44
C ARG A 236 -2.18 -33.48 10.19
N THR A 237 -3.47 -33.21 10.16
CA THR A 237 -4.11 -32.51 9.05
C THR A 237 -4.95 -31.37 9.62
N SER A 238 -4.75 -30.17 9.09
CA SER A 238 -5.49 -28.97 9.48
C SER A 238 -6.92 -29.00 8.93
N SER A 239 -7.78 -28.12 9.44
CA SER A 239 -9.10 -27.92 8.86
C SER A 239 -8.97 -27.24 7.49
N PRO A 240 -9.78 -27.60 6.48
CA PRO A 240 -9.83 -26.88 5.20
C PRO A 240 -10.21 -25.39 5.33
N SER A 241 -10.78 -24.98 6.47
CA SER A 241 -11.14 -23.60 6.77
C SER A 241 -9.97 -22.78 7.33
N ASP A 242 -8.82 -23.40 7.55
CA ASP A 242 -7.65 -22.72 8.11
C ASP A 242 -6.98 -21.89 7.02
N GLY A 243 -6.56 -20.68 7.39
CA GLY A 243 -5.84 -19.80 6.48
C GLY A 243 -4.44 -20.34 6.20
N ILE A 244 -4.09 -20.50 4.92
CA ILE A 244 -2.74 -20.83 4.48
C ILE A 244 -2.02 -19.53 4.14
N ALA A 245 -0.82 -19.35 4.67
CA ALA A 245 0.03 -18.23 4.27
C ALA A 245 0.62 -18.50 2.88
N LEU A 246 0.50 -17.52 1.98
CA LEU A 246 1.25 -17.44 0.72
C LEU A 246 2.76 -17.27 1.01
N GLN A 247 3.61 -17.50 0.01
CA GLN A 247 5.05 -17.25 0.15
C GLN A 247 5.35 -15.78 0.49
N LYS A 248 5.72 -15.53 1.75
CA LYS A 248 5.89 -14.19 2.32
C LYS A 248 6.85 -13.31 1.52
N ASP A 249 8.03 -13.82 1.17
CA ASP A 249 9.06 -13.02 0.49
C ASP A 249 8.71 -12.73 -0.97
N ALA A 250 8.07 -13.69 -1.65
CA ALA A 250 7.53 -13.48 -2.99
C ALA A 250 6.44 -12.40 -2.99
N MET A 251 5.49 -12.48 -2.05
CA MET A 251 4.43 -11.47 -1.91
C MET A 251 4.98 -10.11 -1.49
N ALA A 252 5.98 -10.06 -0.61
CA ALA A 252 6.66 -8.81 -0.23
C ALA A 252 7.28 -8.13 -1.46
N TRP A 253 7.94 -8.89 -2.34
CA TRP A 253 8.44 -8.37 -3.61
C TRP A 253 7.33 -7.84 -4.52
N VAL A 254 6.20 -8.57 -4.66
CA VAL A 254 5.05 -8.10 -5.44
C VAL A 254 4.52 -6.76 -4.92
N PHE A 255 4.37 -6.62 -3.60
CA PHE A 255 3.92 -5.36 -3.01
C PHE A 255 4.90 -4.21 -3.22
N ASP A 256 6.20 -4.48 -3.13
CA ASP A 256 7.24 -3.48 -3.38
C ASP A 256 7.16 -2.94 -4.82
N GLN A 257 6.92 -3.82 -5.80
CA GLN A 257 6.73 -3.39 -7.19
C GLN A 257 5.53 -2.44 -7.34
N LEU A 258 4.45 -2.65 -6.59
CA LEU A 258 3.20 -1.87 -6.69
C LEU A 258 3.21 -0.57 -5.86
N ARG A 259 4.02 -0.51 -4.80
CA ARG A 259 4.22 0.71 -3.99
C ARG A 259 5.00 1.78 -4.75
N GLY A 260 5.89 1.36 -5.65
CA GLY A 260 6.60 2.27 -6.54
C GLY A 260 5.69 2.89 -7.62
N LYS A 261 6.21 3.92 -8.29
CA LYS A 261 5.56 4.48 -9.48
C LYS A 261 5.59 3.46 -10.63
N VAL A 262 4.44 2.88 -10.98
CA VAL A 262 4.29 1.93 -12.09
C VAL A 262 3.41 2.47 -13.21
N GLN A 263 3.46 1.86 -14.39
CA GLN A 263 2.50 2.16 -15.45
C GLN A 263 1.13 1.56 -15.15
N ARG A 264 0.06 2.02 -15.81
CA ARG A 264 -1.30 1.49 -15.60
C ARG A 264 -1.46 0.00 -15.85
N SER A 265 -0.66 -0.54 -16.74
CA SER A 265 -0.57 -1.97 -16.97
C SER A 265 0.87 -2.37 -17.15
N GLY A 266 1.18 -3.59 -16.75
CA GLY A 266 2.52 -4.11 -16.95
C GLY A 266 2.67 -5.52 -16.45
N SER A 267 3.91 -6.01 -16.59
CA SER A 267 4.37 -7.24 -15.99
C SER A 267 5.76 -7.07 -15.42
N ARG A 268 6.09 -7.88 -14.42
CA ARG A 268 7.42 -8.01 -13.84
C ARG A 268 7.66 -9.47 -13.53
N LYS A 269 8.89 -9.91 -13.75
CA LYS A 269 9.37 -11.22 -13.35
C LYS A 269 10.64 -11.08 -12.53
N THR A 270 10.83 -11.91 -11.51
CA THR A 270 12.07 -12.01 -10.75
C THR A 270 12.36 -13.46 -10.35
N THR A 271 13.59 -13.69 -9.91
CA THR A 271 14.00 -14.89 -9.20
C THR A 271 14.53 -14.48 -7.82
N LEU A 272 13.86 -14.94 -6.76
CA LEU A 272 14.24 -14.67 -5.38
C LEU A 272 14.98 -15.86 -4.81
N ARG A 273 16.07 -15.61 -4.08
CA ARG A 273 16.74 -16.61 -3.24
C ARG A 273 16.48 -16.26 -1.79
N VAL A 274 15.84 -17.18 -1.09
CA VAL A 274 15.32 -16.95 0.26
C VAL A 274 15.94 -17.97 1.20
N PRO A 275 16.67 -17.54 2.24
CA PRO A 275 17.15 -18.45 3.26
C PRO A 275 15.96 -19.11 3.94
N THR A 276 16.01 -20.43 4.11
CA THR A 276 14.94 -21.18 4.76
C THR A 276 15.49 -22.01 5.90
N THR A 277 14.65 -22.26 6.89
CA THR A 277 14.97 -23.15 8.00
C THR A 277 13.83 -24.12 8.25
N LEU A 278 14.18 -25.39 8.44
CA LEU A 278 13.22 -26.43 8.79
C LEU A 278 13.78 -27.24 9.97
N MET A 279 13.17 -27.08 11.14
CA MET A 279 13.53 -27.82 12.36
C MET A 279 15.04 -27.79 12.65
N GLY A 280 15.66 -26.62 12.54
CA GLY A 280 17.09 -26.41 12.79
C GLY A 280 18.01 -26.67 11.59
N GLN A 281 17.51 -27.26 10.50
CA GLN A 281 18.26 -27.37 9.25
C GLN A 281 18.23 -26.05 8.49
N GLN A 282 19.37 -25.64 7.94
CA GLN A 282 19.47 -24.43 7.12
C GLN A 282 19.42 -24.80 5.64
N GLY A 283 18.91 -23.89 4.84
CA GLY A 283 18.75 -24.11 3.41
C GLY A 283 18.46 -22.83 2.65
N GLU A 284 18.17 -23.01 1.38
CA GLU A 284 17.73 -21.94 0.49
C GLU A 284 16.57 -22.45 -0.36
N GLN A 285 15.59 -21.58 -0.58
CA GLN A 285 14.57 -21.74 -1.61
C GLN A 285 14.79 -20.71 -2.70
N THR A 286 14.59 -21.12 -3.94
CA THR A 286 14.56 -20.24 -5.11
C THR A 286 13.12 -20.15 -5.61
N PHE A 287 12.60 -18.95 -5.73
CA PHE A 287 11.26 -18.67 -6.25
C PHE A 287 11.35 -17.88 -7.56
N GLU A 288 10.73 -18.37 -8.62
CA GLU A 288 10.37 -17.58 -9.79
C GLU A 288 9.01 -16.92 -9.55
N VAL A 289 8.98 -15.59 -9.60
CA VAL A 289 7.76 -14.81 -9.40
C VAL A 289 7.43 -14.05 -10.69
N ASP A 290 6.27 -14.30 -11.30
CA ASP A 290 5.70 -13.53 -12.41
C ASP A 290 4.46 -12.79 -11.89
N MET A 291 4.43 -11.48 -12.08
CA MET A 291 3.27 -10.66 -11.76
C MET A 291 2.82 -9.84 -12.97
N ARG A 292 1.51 -9.68 -13.11
CA ARG A 292 0.88 -8.86 -14.14
C ARG A 292 -0.19 -8.01 -13.50
N TRP A 293 -0.28 -6.76 -13.90
CA TRP A 293 -1.30 -5.86 -13.39
C TRP A 293 -1.91 -5.02 -14.50
N LYS A 294 -3.13 -4.56 -14.24
CA LYS A 294 -3.87 -3.65 -15.11
C LYS A 294 -4.82 -2.78 -14.29
N PHE A 295 -4.87 -1.49 -14.62
CA PHE A 295 -5.81 -0.54 -14.03
C PHE A 295 -6.64 0.17 -15.10
N GLU A 296 -7.94 -0.09 -15.08
CA GLU A 296 -8.89 0.42 -16.06
C GLU A 296 -9.81 1.44 -15.41
N THR A 297 -9.92 2.64 -15.99
CA THR A 297 -10.79 3.70 -15.48
C THR A 297 -12.07 3.76 -16.31
N LYS A 298 -13.20 4.01 -15.66
CA LYS A 298 -14.50 4.22 -16.30
C LYS A 298 -15.11 5.54 -15.87
#